data_AF-A0A818KQB6-F1
#
_entry.id   AF-A0A818KQB6-F1
#
_cell.length_a   1.000
_cell.length_b   1.000
_cell.length_c   1.000
_cell.angle_alpha   90.00
_cell.angle_beta   90.00
_cell.angle_gamma   90.00
#
_symmetry.space_group_name_H-M   'P 1'
#
loop_
_entity.id
_entity.type
_entity.pdbx_description
1 polymer ?
#
loop_
_entity_poly.entity_id
_entity_poly.type
_entity_poly.pdbx_seq_one_letter_code
_entity_poly.pdbx_strand_id
1 'polypeptide(L)'
;AGGQGQGSALTQLYWPNGIFVDTLGTLYVADTSNHRVMRWTQGDKKQGTVIVGGNGYGAGANQFYFLVGLSFDRHGNLYIADWNNHRVQRFSIE
;
A
#
# COMPACT_ATOMS: atom_id res chain seq x y z
N ALA A 1 -7.77 9.47 3.23
CA ALA A 1 -7.07 8.22 3.56
C ALA A 1 -6.58 8.32 5.00
N GLY A 2 -6.89 7.34 5.83
CA GLY A 2 -6.65 7.46 7.27
C GLY A 2 -7.53 8.53 7.95
N GLY A 3 -7.08 9.02 9.11
CA GLY A 3 -7.74 10.10 9.87
C GLY A 3 -8.52 9.65 11.10
N GLN A 4 -8.58 8.34 11.37
CA GLN A 4 -9.22 7.77 12.57
C GLN A 4 -8.19 7.27 13.60
N GLY A 5 -7.06 7.97 13.69
CA GLY A 5 -5.92 7.60 14.54
C GLY A 5 -5.05 6.49 13.98
N GLN A 6 -4.04 6.11 14.77
CA GLN A 6 -3.13 5.00 14.48
C GLN A 6 -3.84 3.65 14.65
N GLY A 7 -3.65 2.74 13.70
CA GLY A 7 -4.12 1.37 13.82
C GLY A 7 -4.20 0.64 12.48
N SER A 8 -4.88 -0.51 12.47
CA SER A 8 -4.95 -1.43 11.33
C SER A 8 -6.35 -1.53 10.70
N ALA A 9 -7.35 -0.81 11.22
CA ALA A 9 -8.65 -0.72 10.56
C ALA A 9 -8.53 -0.10 9.15
N LEU A 10 -9.55 -0.30 8.31
CA LEU A 10 -9.56 0.26 6.94
C LEU A 10 -9.65 1.79 6.90
N THR A 11 -9.96 2.41 8.03
CA THR A 11 -10.01 3.87 8.23
C THR A 11 -8.74 4.42 8.91
N GLN A 12 -7.79 3.54 9.25
CA GLN A 12 -6.58 3.84 10.00
C GLN A 12 -5.34 3.48 9.17
N LEU A 13 -4.23 4.08 9.57
CA LEU A 13 -2.89 3.83 9.03
C LEU A 13 -1.92 3.70 10.19
N TYR A 14 -0.80 3.01 9.97
CA TYR A 14 0.28 2.87 10.93
C TYR A 14 1.64 3.07 10.25
N TRP A 15 2.24 4.24 10.49
CA TRP A 15 3.48 4.72 9.85
C TRP A 15 3.46 4.67 8.32
N PRO A 16 2.51 5.36 7.66
CA PRO A 16 2.51 5.42 6.20
C PRO A 16 3.75 6.16 5.68
N ASN A 17 4.44 5.61 4.68
CA ASN A 17 5.72 6.17 4.21
C ASN A 17 5.69 6.68 2.76
N GLY A 18 5.09 5.93 1.84
CA GLY A 18 5.00 6.29 0.42
C GLY A 18 3.57 6.41 -0.07
N ILE A 19 3.37 7.28 -1.06
CA ILE A 19 2.08 7.46 -1.73
C ILE A 19 2.25 7.47 -3.25
N PHE A 20 1.18 7.10 -3.95
CA PHE A 20 1.02 7.31 -5.39
C PHE A 20 -0.42 7.76 -5.66
N VAL A 21 -0.61 8.69 -6.60
CA VAL A 21 -1.94 9.13 -7.04
C VAL A 21 -2.04 8.93 -8.54
N ASP A 22 -3.04 8.18 -8.99
CA ASP A 22 -3.26 7.96 -10.43
C ASP A 22 -3.99 9.15 -11.09
N THR A 23 -4.15 9.10 -12.42
CA THR A 23 -4.85 10.13 -13.20
C THR A 23 -6.35 10.23 -12.91
N LEU A 24 -6.93 9.22 -12.26
CA LEU A 24 -8.33 9.18 -11.82
C LEU A 24 -8.50 9.73 -10.40
N GLY A 25 -7.42 10.17 -9.75
CA GLY A 25 -7.44 10.68 -8.38
C GLY A 25 -7.49 9.58 -7.32
N THR A 26 -7.24 8.33 -7.67
CA THR A 26 -7.12 7.23 -6.72
C THR A 26 -5.79 7.35 -5.97
N LEU A 27 -5.86 7.34 -4.64
CA LEU A 27 -4.71 7.41 -3.76
C LEU A 27 -4.31 6.01 -3.28
N TYR A 28 -3.03 5.68 -3.44
CA TYR A 28 -2.39 4.47 -2.96
C TYR A 28 -1.40 4.84 -1.86
N VAL A 29 -1.39 4.09 -0.76
CA VAL A 29 -0.56 4.37 0.41
C VAL A 29 0.16 3.10 0.85
N ALA A 30 1.47 3.19 1.03
CA ALA A 30 2.27 2.18 1.71
C ALA A 30 2.05 2.34 3.21
N ASP A 31 1.24 1.45 3.79
CA ASP A 31 0.91 1.40 5.22
C ASP A 31 1.93 0.51 5.93
N THR A 32 3.14 1.07 6.11
CA THR A 32 4.39 0.33 6.33
C THR A 32 4.37 -0.59 7.55
N SER A 33 3.91 -0.12 8.72
CA SER A 33 3.88 -0.95 9.94
C SER A 33 2.70 -1.93 9.96
N ASN A 34 1.73 -1.77 9.06
CA ASN A 34 0.70 -2.77 8.82
C ASN A 34 1.06 -3.72 7.66
N HIS A 35 2.25 -3.60 7.07
CA HIS A 35 2.77 -4.49 6.01
C HIS A 35 1.82 -4.62 4.80
N ARG A 36 1.16 -3.53 4.41
CA ARG A 36 0.13 -3.54 3.36
C ARG A 36 0.15 -2.28 2.50
N VAL A 37 -0.42 -2.38 1.31
CA VAL A 37 -0.76 -1.24 0.45
C VAL A 37 -2.26 -1.04 0.47
N MET A 38 -2.66 0.19 0.75
CA MET A 38 -4.06 0.60 0.84
C MET A 38 -4.42 1.54 -0.32
N ARG A 39 -5.64 1.44 -0.83
CA ARG A 39 -6.20 2.27 -1.91
C ARG A 39 -7.45 3.02 -1.46
N TRP A 40 -7.61 4.27 -1.90
CA TRP A 40 -8.82 5.08 -1.78
C TRP A 40 -9.18 5.70 -3.14
N THR A 41 -10.39 5.45 -3.62
CA THR A 41 -10.89 6.02 -4.89
C THR A 41 -11.50 7.40 -4.65
N GLN A 42 -11.43 8.27 -5.65
CA GLN A 42 -12.13 9.55 -5.62
C GLN A 42 -13.64 9.32 -5.43
N GLY A 43 -14.18 9.82 -4.31
CA GLY A 43 -15.60 9.67 -3.94
C GLY A 43 -15.83 8.77 -2.72
N ASP A 44 -15.06 7.69 -2.56
CA ASP A 44 -15.08 6.86 -1.35
C ASP A 44 -13.89 7.18 -0.46
N LYS A 45 -14.04 8.25 0.32
CA LYS A 45 -13.01 8.73 1.25
C LYS A 45 -13.15 8.14 2.65
N LYS A 46 -14.18 7.32 2.91
CA LYS A 46 -14.53 6.87 4.27
C LYS A 46 -13.61 5.76 4.75
N GLN A 47 -13.34 4.77 3.90
CA GLN A 47 -12.47 3.65 4.22
C GLN A 47 -11.62 3.25 3.01
N GLY A 48 -10.45 2.67 3.27
CA GLY A 48 -9.58 2.18 2.22
C GLY A 48 -9.81 0.70 1.91
N THR A 49 -9.14 0.22 0.89
CA THR A 49 -9.10 -1.20 0.52
C THR A 49 -7.66 -1.68 0.52
N VAL A 50 -7.39 -2.83 1.14
CA VAL A 50 -6.10 -3.52 1.00
C VAL A 50 -6.02 -4.09 -0.41
N ILE A 51 -5.00 -3.71 -1.18
CA ILE A 51 -4.80 -4.23 -2.54
C ILE A 51 -3.61 -5.18 -2.64
N VAL A 52 -2.63 -5.04 -1.74
CA VAL A 52 -1.42 -5.86 -1.66
C VAL A 52 -0.98 -5.93 -0.19
N GLY A 53 -0.39 -7.04 0.23
CA GLY A 53 0.09 -7.27 1.59
C GLY A 53 -1.01 -7.61 2.59
N GLY A 54 -0.76 -7.28 3.86
CA GLY A 54 -1.64 -7.63 4.97
C GLY A 54 -1.45 -9.06 5.51
N ASN A 55 -0.51 -9.83 4.95
CA ASN A 55 -0.18 -11.20 5.38
C ASN A 55 0.93 -11.24 6.44
N GLY A 56 1.07 -10.15 7.18
CA GLY A 56 2.09 -9.98 8.22
C GLY A 56 3.48 -9.65 7.69
N TYR A 57 4.37 -9.47 8.67
CA TYR A 57 5.79 -9.28 8.47
C TYR A 57 6.43 -10.55 7.89
N GLY A 58 7.28 -10.40 6.87
CA GLY A 58 8.07 -11.51 6.35
C GLY A 58 8.63 -11.27 4.95
N ALA A 59 9.29 -12.29 4.41
CA ALA A 59 9.89 -12.30 3.07
C ALA A 59 9.14 -13.22 2.09
N GLY A 60 8.04 -13.84 2.50
CA GLY A 60 7.20 -14.67 1.65
C GLY A 60 6.56 -13.87 0.50
N ALA A 61 5.86 -14.59 -0.38
CA ALA A 61 5.03 -13.96 -1.39
C ALA A 61 3.95 -13.11 -0.70
N ASN A 62 3.78 -11.87 -1.15
CA ASN A 62 2.79 -10.94 -0.60
C ASN A 62 2.96 -10.65 0.91
N GLN A 63 4.17 -10.81 1.43
CA GLN A 63 4.63 -10.32 2.74
C GLN A 63 5.69 -9.22 2.53
N PHE A 64 5.81 -8.33 3.51
CA PHE A 64 6.71 -7.18 3.45
C PHE A 64 7.46 -7.00 4.77
N TYR A 65 8.71 -6.58 4.66
CA TYR A 65 9.47 -6.04 5.76
C TYR A 65 9.79 -4.58 5.43
N PHE A 66 8.94 -3.69 5.97
CA PHE A 66 9.08 -2.25 5.85
C PHE A 66 8.96 -1.77 4.39
N LEU A 67 7.79 -1.96 3.78
CA LEU A 67 7.53 -1.39 2.45
C LEU A 67 7.52 0.14 2.48
N VAL A 68 8.07 0.78 1.46
CA VAL A 68 8.19 2.24 1.41
C VAL A 68 7.65 2.82 0.11
N GLY A 69 8.36 2.62 -1.00
CA GLY A 69 8.05 3.23 -2.28
C GLY A 69 7.02 2.43 -3.07
N LEU A 70 6.11 3.15 -3.73
CA LEU A 70 5.12 2.62 -4.67
C LEU A 70 5.30 3.31 -6.02
N SER A 71 5.24 2.55 -7.11
CA SER A 71 5.15 3.10 -8.47
C SER A 71 4.32 2.18 -9.35
N PHE A 72 3.60 2.77 -10.30
CA PHE A 72 2.91 2.01 -11.34
C PHE A 72 3.64 2.14 -12.68
N ASP A 73 3.60 1.09 -13.49
CA ASP A 73 3.92 1.20 -14.91
C ASP A 73 2.68 1.54 -15.75
N ARG A 74 2.88 1.80 -17.05
CA ARG A 74 1.81 2.11 -18.01
C ARG A 74 0.79 0.99 -18.21
N HIS A 75 1.10 -0.22 -17.76
CA HIS A 75 0.22 -1.39 -17.85
C HIS A 75 -0.55 -1.61 -16.53
N GLY A 76 -0.39 -0.71 -15.54
CA GLY A 76 -1.06 -0.83 -14.26
C GLY A 76 -0.39 -1.78 -13.28
N ASN A 77 0.82 -2.28 -13.58
CA ASN A 77 1.54 -3.10 -12.60
C ASN A 77 2.10 -2.21 -11.49
N LEU A 78 1.89 -2.63 -10.24
CA LEU A 78 2.42 -1.99 -9.06
C LEU A 78 3.78 -2.57 -8.70
N TYR A 79 4.78 -1.70 -8.53
CA TYR A 79 6.11 -2.01 -8.03
C TYR A 79 6.24 -1.45 -6.62
N ILE A 80 6.69 -2.30 -5.70
CA ILE A 80 6.82 -1.97 -4.28
C ILE A 80 8.27 -2.20 -3.85
N ALA A 81 8.89 -1.15 -3.31
CA ALA A 81 10.18 -1.27 -2.65
C ALA A 81 9.97 -1.87 -1.25
N ASP A 82 10.43 -3.11 -1.06
CA ASP A 82 10.35 -3.88 0.17
C ASP A 82 11.70 -3.75 0.91
N TRP A 83 11.86 -2.62 1.59
CA TRP A 83 13.16 -2.03 1.92
C TRP A 83 14.08 -2.96 2.71
N ASN A 84 13.57 -3.57 3.79
CA ASN A 84 14.39 -4.43 4.63
C ASN A 84 14.48 -5.88 4.13
N ASN A 85 13.67 -6.25 3.14
CA ASN A 85 13.88 -7.49 2.40
C ASN A 85 14.82 -7.31 1.19
N HIS A 86 15.38 -6.11 0.99
CA HIS A 86 16.33 -5.79 -0.08
C HIS A 86 15.83 -6.16 -1.48
N ARG A 87 14.53 -6.01 -1.73
CA ARG A 87 13.92 -6.41 -3.00
C ARG A 87 12.88 -5.40 -3.50
N VAL A 88 12.54 -5.54 -4.77
CA VAL A 88 11.35 -4.92 -5.37
C VAL A 88 10.41 -6.04 -5.78
N GLN A 89 9.14 -5.92 -5.41
CA GLN A 89 8.09 -6.84 -5.82
C GLN A 89 7.16 -6.18 -6.84
N ARG A 90 6.74 -6.93 -7.86
CA ARG A 90 5.79 -6.49 -8.87
C ARG A 90 4.48 -7.24 -8.71
N PHE A 91 3.36 -6.53 -8.76
CA PHE A 91 2.01 -7.07 -8.69
C PHE A 91 1.19 -6.60 -9.88
N SER A 92 0.46 -7.52 -10.51
CA SER A 92 -0.61 -7.16 -11.45
C SER A 92 -1.83 -6.79 -10.61
N ILE A 93 -2.27 -5.55 -10.72
CA ILE A 93 -3.47 -5.07 -10.04
C ILE A 93 -4.55 -5.00 -11.11
N GLU A 94 -5.46 -5.98 -11.09
CA GLU A 94 -6.64 -5.99 -11.98
C GLU A 94 -7.63 -4.85 -11.64
#